data_AF-A0A1C5HTP0-F1
#
_entry.id   AF-A0A1C5HTP0-F1
#
_cell.length_a   1.000
_cell.length_b   1.000
_cell.length_c   1.000
_cell.angle_alpha   90.00
_cell.angle_beta   90.00
_cell.angle_gamma   90.00
#
_symmetry.space_group_name_H-M   'P 1'
#
loop_
_entity.id
_entity.type
_entity.pdbx_description
1 polymer ?
#
loop_
_entity_poly.entity_id
_entity_poly.type
_entity_poly.pdbx_seq_one_letter_code
_entity_poly.pdbx_strand_id
1 'polypeptide(L)'
;MEYTSGAASWQKALRRAVAGLLPRRPRQRRPGWSVGVPLIAAAAGLLFTTTATTAGGTALREDRRPQLTQLIEDRREQVEASEQRAARLRAEVEDHTATLADTDGPIRAQRDRAAASRQAAGFTALTGTGLTVELNDAPQHNNQALPKGASNDDLVVHQGDVQAVVNALWAGGAEAMSIMNVRVLSTSAVRCVGNTLLLHGRVYSPPFKIVAIGDPAALQQALAASEGVRLFRRDVEHYQLGYAEKVSTVTVPAFEDSTALQSAKVPR
;
A
#
# COMPACT_ATOMS: atom_id res chain seq x y z
N MET A 1 95.93 -31.73 -1.02
CA MET A 1 96.87 -30.75 -1.58
C MET A 1 96.09 -29.45 -1.76
N GLU A 2 96.64 -28.37 -1.22
CA GLU A 2 96.32 -26.95 -1.45
C GLU A 2 95.03 -26.32 -0.88
N TYR A 3 95.30 -25.45 0.10
CA TYR A 3 94.52 -24.30 0.55
C TYR A 3 94.45 -23.21 -0.54
N THR A 4 93.28 -22.59 -0.74
CA THR A 4 93.18 -21.11 -0.86
C THR A 4 91.84 -20.58 -0.34
N SER A 5 91.95 -19.91 0.80
CA SER A 5 91.21 -18.74 1.29
C SER A 5 90.28 -17.99 0.31
N GLY A 6 88.96 -18.04 0.59
CA GLY A 6 87.98 -17.08 0.07
C GLY A 6 87.98 -15.80 0.90
N ALA A 7 88.51 -14.71 0.33
CA ALA A 7 88.62 -13.40 0.95
C ALA A 7 87.26 -12.65 1.04
N ALA A 8 86.96 -12.18 2.26
CA ALA A 8 86.25 -10.97 2.67
C ALA A 8 85.07 -10.43 1.82
N SER A 9 83.83 -10.82 2.20
CA SER A 9 82.57 -10.15 1.81
C SER A 9 82.34 -8.78 2.48
N TRP A 10 83.25 -8.35 3.38
CA TRP A 10 83.11 -7.12 4.17
C TRP A 10 83.34 -5.82 3.36
N GLN A 11 84.04 -5.87 2.23
CA GLN A 11 84.25 -4.68 1.38
C GLN A 11 82.98 -4.17 0.68
N LYS A 12 81.99 -5.05 0.43
CA LYS A 12 80.69 -4.64 -0.14
C LYS A 12 79.75 -4.04 0.93
N ALA A 13 79.85 -4.51 2.17
CA ALA A 13 79.10 -3.97 3.30
C ALA A 13 79.61 -2.56 3.69
N LEU A 14 80.93 -2.35 3.72
CA LEU A 14 81.53 -1.05 4.03
C LEU A 14 81.24 0.02 2.97
N ARG A 15 81.18 -0.32 1.68
CA ARG A 15 80.80 0.64 0.62
C ARG A 15 79.34 1.09 0.71
N ARG A 16 78.43 0.26 1.25
CA ARG A 16 77.03 0.66 1.47
C ARG A 16 76.86 1.51 2.73
N ALA A 17 77.66 1.26 3.78
CA ALA A 17 77.64 2.07 5.00
C ALA A 17 78.17 3.51 4.76
N VAL A 18 79.20 3.67 3.93
CA VAL A 18 79.75 5.01 3.59
C VAL A 18 78.84 5.80 2.65
N ALA A 19 78.04 5.14 1.80
CA ALA A 19 77.06 5.80 0.93
C ALA A 19 75.84 6.38 1.68
N GLY A 20 75.62 5.97 2.94
CA GLY A 20 74.58 6.53 3.81
C GLY A 20 75.01 7.80 4.57
N LEU A 21 76.31 8.09 4.63
CA LEU A 21 76.91 9.19 5.42
C LEU A 21 77.39 10.37 4.55
N LEU A 22 77.27 10.29 3.22
CA LEU A 22 77.50 11.43 2.34
C LEU A 22 76.23 12.28 2.25
N PRO A 23 76.30 13.62 2.42
CA PRO A 23 75.14 14.49 2.22
C PRO A 23 74.64 14.31 0.78
N ARG A 24 73.44 13.75 0.64
CA ARG A 24 72.75 13.70 -0.64
C ARG A 24 72.62 15.13 -1.15
N ARG A 25 73.15 15.38 -2.35
CA ARG A 25 73.02 16.63 -3.10
C ARG A 25 71.62 17.23 -2.90
N PRO A 26 71.47 18.54 -2.64
CA PRO A 26 70.15 19.14 -2.55
C PRO A 26 69.51 19.02 -3.92
N ARG A 27 68.65 18.01 -4.07
CA ARG A 27 67.80 17.86 -5.24
C ARG A 27 66.84 19.04 -5.14
N GLN A 28 67.04 20.00 -6.05
CA GLN A 28 66.33 21.26 -6.17
C GLN A 28 64.86 21.10 -5.77
N ARG A 29 64.55 21.43 -4.51
CA ARG A 29 63.17 21.49 -4.04
C ARG A 29 62.56 22.64 -4.81
N ARG A 30 61.57 22.36 -5.66
CA ARG A 30 60.61 23.38 -6.07
C ARG A 30 59.86 23.77 -4.77
N PRO A 31 60.13 24.94 -4.17
CA PRO A 31 59.74 25.21 -2.77
C PRO A 31 58.22 25.26 -2.59
N GLY A 32 57.47 25.46 -3.67
CA GLY A 32 56.00 25.48 -3.64
C GLY A 32 55.36 24.12 -3.39
N TRP A 33 55.92 23.00 -3.89
CA TRP A 33 55.26 21.69 -3.79
C TRP A 33 55.46 21.01 -2.44
N SER A 34 56.56 21.30 -1.74
CA SER A 34 56.80 20.80 -0.38
C SER A 34 55.83 21.39 0.66
N VAL A 35 55.23 22.55 0.37
CA VAL A 35 54.23 23.21 1.22
C VAL A 35 52.81 23.01 0.66
N GLY A 36 52.64 23.01 -0.67
CA GLY A 36 51.33 22.86 -1.31
C GLY A 36 50.65 21.53 -1.01
N VAL A 37 51.39 20.41 -1.07
CA VAL A 37 50.81 19.07 -0.82
C VAL A 37 50.25 18.92 0.61
N PRO A 38 50.98 19.24 1.70
CA PRO A 38 50.43 19.12 3.04
C PRO A 38 49.29 20.12 3.30
N LEU A 39 49.31 21.31 2.67
CA LEU A 39 48.26 22.31 2.82
C LEU A 39 46.96 21.86 2.13
N ILE A 40 47.06 21.29 0.93
CA ILE A 40 45.91 20.67 0.23
C ILE A 40 45.40 19.46 1.01
N ALA A 41 46.29 18.61 1.55
CA ALA A 41 45.88 17.47 2.36
C ALA A 41 45.17 17.91 3.66
N ALA A 42 45.65 18.97 4.32
CA ALA A 42 45.01 19.55 5.48
C ALA A 42 43.64 20.16 5.13
N ALA A 43 43.54 20.89 4.01
CA ALA A 43 42.28 21.45 3.53
C ALA A 43 41.26 20.36 3.15
N ALA A 44 41.71 19.30 2.45
CA ALA A 44 40.89 18.15 2.11
C ALA A 44 40.45 17.39 3.36
N GLY A 45 41.35 17.18 4.32
CA GLY A 45 41.03 16.59 5.61
C GLY A 45 40.00 17.41 6.37
N LEU A 46 40.14 18.74 6.39
CA LEU A 46 39.21 19.64 7.06
C LEU A 46 37.85 19.69 6.36
N LEU A 47 37.82 19.65 5.03
CA LEU A 47 36.59 19.49 4.25
C LEU A 47 35.93 18.14 4.51
N PHE A 48 36.72 17.06 4.62
CA PHE A 48 36.20 15.73 4.89
C PHE A 48 35.63 15.63 6.31
N THR A 49 36.32 16.20 7.30
CA THR A 49 35.84 16.20 8.69
C THR A 49 34.63 17.10 8.87
N THR A 50 34.62 18.31 8.29
CA THR A 50 33.44 19.19 8.33
C THR A 50 32.26 18.57 7.59
N THR A 51 32.49 17.96 6.43
CA THR A 51 31.43 17.21 5.74
C THR A 51 30.93 16.06 6.60
N ALA A 52 31.82 15.29 7.24
CA ALA A 52 31.43 14.17 8.08
C ALA A 52 30.66 14.61 9.34
N THR A 53 31.07 15.71 9.99
CA THR A 53 30.41 16.23 11.20
C THR A 53 29.11 16.95 10.89
N THR A 54 29.02 17.67 9.77
CA THR A 54 27.78 18.32 9.29
C THR A 54 26.79 17.32 8.69
N ALA A 55 27.27 16.24 8.05
CA ALA A 55 26.40 15.26 7.41
C ALA A 55 25.61 14.37 8.39
N GLY A 56 25.89 14.40 9.71
CA GLY A 56 25.09 13.69 10.72
C GLY A 56 24.89 12.21 10.37
N GLY A 57 25.98 11.54 9.98
CA GLY A 57 25.97 10.25 9.30
C GLY A 57 25.48 9.06 10.13
N THR A 58 24.17 8.94 10.32
CA THR A 58 23.45 7.69 10.65
C THR A 58 22.12 7.56 9.89
N ALA A 59 21.63 8.63 9.23
CA ALA A 59 20.24 8.76 8.80
C ALA A 59 19.93 8.32 7.34
N LEU A 60 20.62 7.34 6.76
CA LEU A 60 20.48 7.09 5.31
C LEU A 60 19.68 5.85 4.88
N ARG A 61 19.22 4.96 5.77
CA ARG A 61 18.26 3.91 5.37
C ARG A 61 17.47 3.27 6.51
N GLU A 62 18.08 3.05 7.67
CA GLU A 62 17.43 2.38 8.80
C GLU A 62 16.42 3.30 9.51
N ASP A 63 16.75 4.58 9.73
CA ASP A 63 15.94 5.50 10.55
C ASP A 63 14.68 6.06 9.87
N ARG A 64 14.63 6.12 8.53
CA ARG A 64 13.48 6.72 7.81
C ARG A 64 12.30 5.74 7.65
N ARG A 65 12.57 4.44 7.61
CA ARG A 65 11.51 3.40 7.56
C ARG A 65 10.62 3.40 8.81
N PRO A 66 11.15 3.38 10.05
CA PRO A 66 10.31 3.48 11.24
C PRO A 66 9.55 4.80 11.28
N GLN A 67 10.14 5.92 10.85
CA GLN A 67 9.46 7.21 10.77
C GLN A 67 8.28 7.21 9.78
N LEU A 68 8.42 6.57 8.61
CA LEU A 68 7.32 6.48 7.64
C LEU A 68 6.21 5.54 8.13
N THR A 69 6.56 4.39 8.71
CA THR A 69 5.57 3.48 9.30
C THR A 69 4.82 4.17 10.43
N GLN A 70 5.53 4.86 11.33
CA GLN A 70 4.91 5.67 12.39
C GLN A 70 3.99 6.75 11.82
N LEU A 71 4.41 7.49 10.80
CA LEU A 71 3.57 8.50 10.16
C LEU A 71 2.30 7.89 9.52
N ILE A 72 2.41 6.71 8.90
CA ILE A 72 1.26 6.01 8.32
C ILE A 72 0.29 5.59 9.42
N GLU A 73 0.78 5.00 10.51
CA GLU A 73 -0.06 4.59 11.64
C GLU A 73 -0.70 5.81 12.33
N ASP A 74 0.08 6.86 12.62
CA ASP A 74 -0.44 8.13 13.17
C ASP A 74 -1.54 8.70 12.26
N ARG A 75 -1.35 8.64 10.93
CA ARG A 75 -2.35 9.14 9.99
C ARG A 75 -3.59 8.25 9.93
N ARG A 76 -3.44 6.93 10.04
CA ARG A 76 -4.57 5.98 10.14
C ARG A 76 -5.39 6.24 11.40
N GLU A 77 -4.74 6.41 12.54
CA GLU A 77 -5.39 6.74 13.80
C GLU A 77 -6.16 8.07 13.72
N GLN A 78 -5.57 9.10 13.08
CA GLN A 78 -6.26 10.37 12.86
C GLN A 78 -7.49 10.24 11.96
N VAL A 79 -7.43 9.40 10.92
CA VAL A 79 -8.57 9.13 10.03
C VAL A 79 -9.66 8.42 10.82
N GLU A 80 -9.33 7.35 11.55
CA GLU A 80 -10.27 6.60 12.38
C GLU A 80 -10.92 7.49 13.45
N ALA A 81 -10.15 8.30 14.16
CA ALA A 81 -10.69 9.26 15.14
C ALA A 81 -11.59 10.31 14.49
N SER A 82 -11.34 10.69 13.24
CA SER A 82 -12.19 11.63 12.50
C SER A 82 -13.50 10.99 12.05
N GLU A 83 -13.46 9.74 11.61
CA GLU A 83 -14.65 8.95 11.28
C GLU A 83 -15.52 8.68 12.51
N GLN A 84 -14.93 8.29 13.63
CA GLN A 84 -15.65 8.10 14.90
C GLN A 84 -16.32 9.40 15.36
N ARG A 85 -15.63 10.54 15.24
CA ARG A 85 -16.22 11.86 15.51
C ARG A 85 -17.38 12.18 14.57
N ALA A 86 -17.24 11.89 13.27
CA ALA A 86 -18.31 12.08 12.30
C ALA A 86 -19.53 11.20 12.62
N ALA A 87 -19.33 9.93 12.96
CA ALA A 87 -20.39 9.02 13.39
C ALA A 87 -21.13 9.54 14.64
N ARG A 88 -20.38 10.00 15.65
CA ARG A 88 -20.96 10.59 16.86
C ARG A 88 -21.78 11.85 16.56
N LEU A 89 -21.25 12.76 15.75
CA LEU A 89 -21.97 13.99 15.37
C LEU A 89 -23.24 13.69 14.58
N ARG A 90 -23.23 12.68 13.70
CA ARG A 90 -24.44 12.24 12.99
C ARG A 90 -25.48 11.68 13.96
N ALA A 91 -25.07 10.89 14.94
CA ALA A 91 -25.98 10.36 15.96
C ALA A 91 -26.59 11.49 16.80
N GLU A 92 -25.79 12.50 17.17
CA GLU A 92 -26.27 13.68 17.89
C GLU A 92 -27.29 14.49 17.05
N VAL A 93 -27.04 14.68 15.75
CA VAL A 93 -28.00 15.33 14.84
C VAL A 93 -29.31 14.55 14.76
N GLU A 94 -29.26 13.22 14.69
CA GLU A 94 -30.46 12.38 14.66
C GLU A 94 -31.26 12.51 15.97
N ASP A 95 -30.60 12.52 17.12
CA ASP A 95 -31.22 12.67 18.44
C ASP A 95 -31.91 14.03 18.61
N HIS A 96 -31.23 15.13 18.24
CA HIS A 96 -31.84 16.46 18.23
C HIS A 96 -33.03 16.53 17.27
N THR A 97 -32.91 15.94 16.08
CA THR A 97 -34.00 15.89 15.09
C THR A 97 -35.20 15.10 15.62
N ALA A 98 -34.95 14.01 16.36
CA ALA A 98 -36.00 13.21 16.99
C ALA A 98 -36.74 14.00 18.07
N THR A 99 -36.00 14.70 18.94
CA THR A 99 -36.56 15.56 19.99
C THR A 99 -37.42 16.69 19.40
N LEU A 100 -36.96 17.34 18.33
CA LEU A 100 -37.72 18.39 17.65
C LEU A 100 -38.98 17.84 16.98
N ALA A 101 -38.92 16.65 16.37
CA ALA A 101 -40.06 16.01 15.73
C ALA A 101 -41.22 15.71 16.70
N ASP A 102 -40.97 15.61 18.00
CA ASP A 102 -42.04 15.39 19.00
C ASP A 102 -42.93 16.63 19.18
N THR A 103 -42.40 17.81 18.89
CA THR A 103 -43.11 19.10 19.07
C THR A 103 -43.42 19.82 17.75
N ASP A 104 -42.71 19.50 16.66
CA ASP A 104 -42.85 20.13 15.35
C ASP A 104 -43.33 19.12 14.30
N GLY A 105 -44.57 19.31 13.81
CA GLY A 105 -45.21 18.46 12.82
C GLY A 105 -44.48 18.41 11.46
N PRO A 106 -44.09 19.56 10.87
CA PRO A 106 -43.25 19.59 9.67
C PRO A 106 -41.93 18.81 9.79
N ILE A 107 -41.19 18.94 10.90
CA ILE A 107 -39.94 18.19 11.13
C ILE A 107 -40.23 16.70 11.21
N ARG A 108 -41.28 16.28 11.93
CA ARG A 108 -41.72 14.89 11.99
C ARG A 108 -42.01 14.32 10.60
N ALA A 109 -42.77 15.04 9.78
CA ALA A 109 -43.11 14.61 8.43
C ALA A 109 -41.89 14.48 7.50
N GLN A 110 -40.82 15.25 7.72
CA GLN A 110 -39.55 15.10 6.98
C GLN A 110 -38.76 13.89 7.48
N ARG A 111 -38.65 13.73 8.80
CA ARG A 111 -37.99 12.59 9.43
C ARG A 111 -38.61 11.27 8.99
N ASP A 112 -39.94 11.17 9.03
CA ASP A 112 -40.65 9.94 8.67
C ASP A 112 -40.46 9.61 7.18
N ARG A 113 -40.41 10.61 6.29
CA ARG A 113 -40.06 10.43 4.87
C ARG A 113 -38.62 9.95 4.67
N ALA A 114 -37.67 10.52 5.42
CA ALA A 114 -36.27 10.08 5.39
C ALA A 114 -36.14 8.64 5.91
N ALA A 115 -36.81 8.31 7.01
CA ALA A 115 -36.85 6.97 7.60
C ALA A 115 -37.42 5.93 6.63
N ALA A 116 -38.52 6.25 5.94
CA ALA A 116 -39.12 5.38 4.91
C ALA A 116 -38.18 5.09 3.73
N SER A 117 -37.20 5.97 3.47
CA SER A 117 -36.26 5.84 2.35
C SER A 117 -34.90 5.23 2.76
N ARG A 118 -34.60 5.12 4.06
CA ARG A 118 -33.27 4.72 4.57
C ARG A 118 -32.79 3.39 4.01
N GLN A 119 -33.66 2.38 4.03
CA GLN A 119 -33.32 1.03 3.56
C GLN A 119 -33.03 1.02 2.05
N ALA A 120 -33.93 1.59 1.24
CA ALA A 120 -33.78 1.64 -0.22
C ALA A 120 -32.56 2.46 -0.66
N ALA A 121 -32.20 3.50 0.11
CA ALA A 121 -30.99 4.28 -0.10
C ALA A 121 -29.72 3.62 0.48
N GLY A 122 -29.85 2.47 1.15
CA GLY A 122 -28.75 1.66 1.66
C GLY A 122 -28.13 2.12 2.99
N PHE A 123 -28.83 2.95 3.76
CA PHE A 123 -28.43 3.40 5.11
C PHE A 123 -28.87 2.44 6.23
N THR A 124 -29.34 1.25 5.87
CA THR A 124 -29.75 0.22 6.84
C THR A 124 -28.96 -1.04 6.56
N ALA A 125 -28.40 -1.63 7.62
CA ALA A 125 -27.75 -2.94 7.54
C ALA A 125 -28.82 -4.01 7.27
N LEU A 126 -28.50 -4.95 6.38
CA LEU A 126 -29.41 -5.99 5.95
C LEU A 126 -28.78 -7.35 6.21
N THR A 127 -29.60 -8.31 6.63
CA THR A 127 -29.19 -9.70 6.82
C THR A 127 -30.16 -10.58 6.05
N GLY A 128 -29.62 -11.54 5.30
CA GLY A 128 -30.42 -12.44 4.49
C GLY A 128 -29.60 -13.58 3.93
N THR A 129 -30.26 -14.52 3.27
CA THR A 129 -29.58 -15.55 2.47
C THR A 129 -28.87 -14.87 1.31
N GLY A 130 -27.67 -15.35 0.99
CA GLY A 130 -26.87 -14.76 -0.06
C GLY A 130 -25.60 -15.53 -0.37
N LEU A 131 -24.69 -14.85 -1.02
CA LEU A 131 -23.45 -15.39 -1.55
C LEU A 131 -22.27 -14.51 -1.13
N THR A 132 -21.17 -15.14 -0.70
CA THR A 132 -19.86 -14.50 -0.60
C THR A 132 -18.98 -14.97 -1.74
N VAL A 133 -18.45 -14.05 -2.52
CA VAL A 133 -17.44 -14.29 -3.56
C VAL A 133 -16.10 -13.77 -3.05
N GLU A 134 -15.08 -14.61 -3.09
CA GLU A 134 -13.72 -14.26 -2.71
C GLU A 134 -12.81 -14.32 -3.95
N LEU A 135 -12.07 -13.23 -4.19
CA LEU A 135 -11.04 -13.12 -5.23
C LEU A 135 -9.69 -12.94 -4.55
N ASN A 136 -8.69 -13.74 -4.89
CA ASN A 136 -7.36 -13.62 -4.30
C ASN A 136 -6.26 -13.62 -5.36
N ASP A 137 -5.17 -12.93 -5.07
CA ASP A 137 -3.97 -13.00 -5.89
C ASP A 137 -3.40 -14.42 -5.89
N ALA A 138 -2.56 -14.71 -6.89
CA ALA A 138 -1.85 -15.97 -6.93
C ALA A 138 -0.93 -16.10 -5.70
N PRO A 139 -0.70 -17.31 -5.18
CA PRO A 139 0.21 -17.51 -4.07
C PRO A 139 1.59 -16.91 -4.39
N GLN A 140 2.22 -16.25 -3.43
CA GLN A 140 3.59 -15.77 -3.65
C GLN A 140 4.55 -16.96 -3.70
N HIS A 141 5.04 -17.28 -4.90
CA HIS A 141 6.06 -18.30 -5.06
C HIS A 141 7.43 -17.64 -4.90
N ASN A 142 7.91 -17.59 -3.66
CA ASN A 142 9.26 -17.16 -3.34
C ASN A 142 10.28 -18.01 -4.12
N ASN A 143 10.86 -17.41 -5.17
CA ASN A 143 11.91 -17.96 -6.04
C ASN A 143 11.50 -19.07 -7.02
N GLN A 144 10.21 -19.25 -7.35
CA GLN A 144 9.83 -20.09 -8.50
C GLN A 144 9.70 -19.23 -9.76
N ALA A 145 10.07 -19.80 -10.90
CA ALA A 145 9.84 -19.16 -12.18
C ALA A 145 8.33 -18.99 -12.42
N LEU A 146 7.94 -17.83 -12.93
CA LEU A 146 6.58 -17.59 -13.37
C LEU A 146 6.14 -18.68 -14.37
N PRO A 147 4.83 -19.00 -14.44
CA PRO A 147 4.30 -19.81 -15.52
C PRO A 147 4.78 -19.29 -16.89
N LYS A 148 5.05 -20.19 -17.83
CA LYS A 148 5.65 -19.82 -19.12
C LYS A 148 4.76 -18.80 -19.84
N GLY A 149 5.28 -17.58 -20.02
CA GLY A 149 4.57 -16.48 -20.69
C GLY A 149 3.80 -15.55 -19.76
N ALA A 150 3.73 -15.85 -18.46
CA ALA A 150 3.10 -14.99 -17.46
C ALA A 150 4.03 -13.83 -17.05
N SER A 151 3.43 -12.68 -16.82
CA SER A 151 4.03 -11.52 -16.18
C SER A 151 3.55 -11.40 -14.72
N ASN A 152 4.15 -10.50 -13.94
CA ASN A 152 3.66 -10.24 -12.58
C ASN A 152 2.23 -9.67 -12.57
N ASP A 153 1.82 -8.99 -13.65
CA ASP A 153 0.49 -8.42 -13.77
C ASP A 153 -0.57 -9.52 -13.87
N ASP A 154 -0.24 -10.66 -14.50
CA ASP A 154 -1.15 -11.81 -14.62
C ASP A 154 -1.43 -12.53 -13.28
N LEU A 155 -0.66 -12.22 -12.22
CA LEU A 155 -0.74 -12.87 -10.92
C LEU A 155 -1.55 -12.10 -9.88
N VAL A 156 -2.10 -10.94 -10.25
CA VAL A 156 -2.88 -10.09 -9.35
C VAL A 156 -4.32 -9.99 -9.82
N VAL A 157 -5.25 -9.81 -8.87
CA VAL A 157 -6.64 -9.49 -9.18
C VAL A 157 -6.74 -8.01 -9.58
N HIS A 158 -7.34 -7.73 -10.73
CA HIS A 158 -7.51 -6.38 -11.25
C HIS A 158 -8.89 -5.79 -10.95
N GLN A 159 -9.01 -4.48 -11.16
CA GLN A 159 -10.26 -3.74 -11.01
C GLN A 159 -11.41 -4.36 -11.83
N GLY A 160 -11.08 -4.78 -13.06
CA GLY A 160 -12.04 -5.36 -13.99
C GLY A 160 -12.68 -6.64 -13.46
N ASP A 161 -11.92 -7.46 -12.73
CA ASP A 161 -12.39 -8.73 -12.18
C ASP A 161 -13.40 -8.51 -11.06
N VAL A 162 -13.07 -7.62 -10.13
CA VAL A 162 -13.95 -7.23 -9.03
C VAL A 162 -15.21 -6.57 -9.59
N GLN A 163 -15.07 -5.67 -10.57
CA GLN A 163 -16.20 -5.01 -11.21
C GLN A 163 -17.09 -6.00 -11.98
N ALA A 164 -16.51 -7.01 -12.63
CA ALA A 164 -17.26 -8.05 -13.33
C ALA A 164 -18.09 -8.89 -12.35
N VAL A 165 -17.56 -9.23 -11.17
CA VAL A 165 -18.30 -9.90 -10.10
C VAL A 165 -19.44 -9.02 -9.58
N VAL A 166 -19.16 -7.77 -9.25
CA VAL A 166 -20.18 -6.81 -8.76
C VAL A 166 -21.31 -6.67 -9.76
N ASN A 167 -21.00 -6.46 -11.04
CA ASN A 167 -22.00 -6.30 -12.08
C ASN A 167 -22.81 -7.59 -12.31
N ALA A 168 -22.16 -8.76 -12.28
CA ALA A 168 -22.84 -10.05 -12.41
C ALA A 168 -23.82 -10.28 -11.26
N LEU A 169 -23.42 -9.98 -10.02
CA LEU A 169 -24.30 -10.11 -8.86
C LEU A 169 -25.51 -9.16 -8.93
N TRP A 170 -25.32 -7.91 -9.38
CA TRP A 170 -26.46 -7.01 -9.64
C TRP A 170 -27.37 -7.54 -10.75
N ALA A 171 -26.80 -8.04 -11.85
CA ALA A 171 -27.58 -8.67 -12.93
C ALA A 171 -28.33 -9.93 -12.47
N GLY A 172 -27.78 -10.66 -11.50
CA GLY A 172 -28.41 -11.82 -10.84
C GLY A 172 -29.47 -11.47 -9.81
N GLY A 173 -29.79 -10.19 -9.61
CA GLY A 173 -30.84 -9.76 -8.69
C GLY A 173 -30.39 -9.59 -7.24
N ALA A 174 -29.11 -9.29 -6.98
CA ALA A 174 -28.68 -8.92 -5.64
C ALA A 174 -29.50 -7.73 -5.10
N GLU A 175 -29.99 -7.84 -3.87
CA GLU A 175 -30.79 -6.81 -3.19
C GLU A 175 -29.90 -5.84 -2.41
N ALA A 176 -28.75 -6.33 -1.93
CA ALA A 176 -27.74 -5.55 -1.23
C ALA A 176 -26.37 -6.19 -1.42
N MET A 177 -25.32 -5.36 -1.44
CA MET A 177 -23.96 -5.83 -1.65
C MET A 177 -22.94 -5.04 -0.82
N SER A 178 -21.85 -5.70 -0.44
CA SER A 178 -20.64 -5.05 0.09
C SER A 178 -19.37 -5.57 -0.58
N ILE A 179 -18.34 -4.72 -0.62
CA ILE A 179 -16.98 -5.10 -0.99
C ILE A 179 -16.11 -4.79 0.21
N MET A 180 -15.38 -5.78 0.73
CA MET A 180 -14.54 -5.63 1.93
C MET A 180 -15.29 -5.01 3.12
N ASN A 181 -16.54 -5.44 3.32
CA ASN A 181 -17.45 -4.93 4.34
C ASN A 181 -17.80 -3.43 4.20
N VAL A 182 -17.69 -2.87 2.99
CA VAL A 182 -18.17 -1.52 2.65
C VAL A 182 -19.39 -1.63 1.75
N ARG A 183 -20.51 -1.00 2.17
CA ARG A 183 -21.78 -1.04 1.44
C ARG A 183 -21.63 -0.45 0.03
N VAL A 184 -22.03 -1.22 -0.97
CA VAL A 184 -22.10 -0.77 -2.37
C VAL A 184 -23.45 -0.12 -2.60
N LEU A 185 -23.43 1.10 -3.14
CA LEU A 185 -24.59 1.86 -3.61
C LEU A 185 -24.46 2.18 -5.10
N SER A 186 -25.47 2.81 -5.68
CA SER A 186 -25.47 3.25 -7.09
C SER A 186 -24.37 4.27 -7.42
N THR A 187 -23.82 4.95 -6.41
CA THR A 187 -22.72 5.91 -6.55
C THR A 187 -21.37 5.33 -6.13
N SER A 188 -21.31 4.05 -5.75
CA SER A 188 -20.05 3.39 -5.39
C SER A 188 -19.27 3.04 -6.66
N ALA A 189 -17.93 3.15 -6.57
CA ALA A 189 -17.03 2.79 -7.66
C ALA A 189 -15.92 1.88 -7.14
N VAL A 190 -15.57 0.87 -7.93
CA VAL A 190 -14.40 0.03 -7.68
C VAL A 190 -13.20 0.72 -8.31
N ARG A 191 -12.23 1.15 -7.51
CA ARG A 191 -11.01 1.82 -8.00
C ARG A 191 -9.77 1.09 -7.52
N CYS A 192 -8.90 0.67 -8.43
CA CYS A 192 -7.59 0.14 -8.05
C CYS A 192 -6.56 1.25 -7.80
N VAL A 193 -5.69 1.01 -6.83
CA VAL A 193 -4.45 1.76 -6.61
C VAL A 193 -3.34 0.72 -6.43
N GLY A 194 -2.57 0.49 -7.50
CA GLY A 194 -1.66 -0.66 -7.57
C GLY A 194 -2.42 -1.98 -7.49
N ASN A 195 -1.97 -2.89 -6.63
CA ASN A 195 -2.61 -4.18 -6.34
C ASN A 195 -3.65 -4.11 -5.20
N THR A 196 -4.09 -2.90 -4.83
CA THR A 196 -5.08 -2.70 -3.77
C THR A 196 -6.33 -2.04 -4.32
N LEU A 197 -7.48 -2.32 -3.69
CA LEU A 197 -8.71 -1.57 -3.94
C LEU A 197 -8.77 -0.36 -3.03
N LEU A 198 -9.07 0.80 -3.60
CA LEU A 198 -9.45 1.98 -2.84
C LEU A 198 -10.97 2.08 -2.77
N LEU A 199 -11.51 1.88 -1.57
CA LEU A 199 -12.92 2.05 -1.28
C LEU A 199 -13.06 3.19 -0.28
N HIS A 200 -13.70 4.27 -0.70
CA HIS A 200 -13.96 5.44 0.14
C HIS A 200 -12.72 5.98 0.90
N GLY A 201 -11.58 6.05 0.22
CA GLY A 201 -10.35 6.59 0.80
C GLY A 201 -9.52 5.60 1.63
N ARG A 202 -10.00 4.35 1.79
CA ARG A 202 -9.28 3.26 2.44
C ARG A 202 -8.80 2.24 1.42
N VAL A 203 -7.56 1.78 1.56
CA VAL A 203 -6.96 0.75 0.71
C VAL A 203 -7.17 -0.63 1.31
N TYR A 204 -7.56 -1.59 0.49
CA TYR A 204 -7.80 -2.97 0.84
C TYR A 204 -6.95 -3.88 -0.04
N SER A 205 -6.30 -4.86 0.57
CA SER A 205 -5.56 -5.90 -0.15
C SER A 205 -6.40 -7.17 -0.29
N PRO A 206 -6.09 -8.03 -1.27
CA PRO A 206 -6.66 -9.36 -1.36
C PRO A 206 -6.47 -10.18 -0.07
N PRO A 207 -7.35 -11.16 0.22
CA PRO A 207 -8.48 -11.58 -0.60
C PRO A 207 -9.64 -10.57 -0.58
N PHE A 208 -10.15 -10.21 -1.76
CA PHE A 208 -11.30 -9.33 -1.93
C PHE A 208 -12.59 -10.10 -1.73
N LYS A 209 -13.34 -9.73 -0.70
CA LYS A 209 -14.62 -10.35 -0.34
C LYS A 209 -15.77 -9.48 -0.81
N ILE A 210 -16.57 -10.00 -1.72
CA ILE A 210 -17.82 -9.42 -2.18
C ILE A 210 -18.96 -10.23 -1.58
N VAL A 211 -19.82 -9.57 -0.80
CA VAL A 211 -20.97 -10.21 -0.14
C VAL A 211 -22.23 -9.66 -0.78
N ALA A 212 -23.13 -10.53 -1.23
CA ALA A 212 -24.42 -10.13 -1.80
C ALA A 212 -25.58 -10.90 -1.16
N ILE A 213 -26.67 -10.18 -0.85
CA ILE A 213 -27.95 -10.75 -0.43
C ILE A 213 -28.82 -10.93 -1.67
N GLY A 214 -29.47 -12.08 -1.82
CA GLY A 214 -30.32 -12.42 -2.96
C GLY A 214 -30.49 -13.94 -3.08
N ASP A 215 -31.26 -14.39 -4.08
CA ASP A 215 -31.40 -15.82 -4.37
C ASP A 215 -30.04 -16.41 -4.81
N PRO A 216 -29.41 -17.31 -4.02
CA PRO A 216 -28.09 -17.84 -4.35
C PRO A 216 -28.03 -18.52 -5.72
N ALA A 217 -29.10 -19.21 -6.14
CA ALA A 217 -29.11 -19.89 -7.43
C ALA A 217 -29.03 -18.89 -8.59
N ALA A 218 -29.84 -17.83 -8.54
CA ALA A 218 -29.81 -16.74 -9.52
C ALA A 218 -28.47 -16.00 -9.52
N LEU A 219 -27.90 -15.71 -8.35
CA LEU A 219 -26.60 -15.05 -8.22
C LEU A 219 -25.47 -15.89 -8.84
N GLN A 220 -25.43 -17.19 -8.55
CA GLN A 220 -24.41 -18.09 -9.11
C GLN A 220 -24.58 -18.28 -10.62
N GLN A 221 -25.82 -18.35 -11.10
CA GLN A 221 -26.10 -18.42 -12.54
C GLN A 221 -25.60 -17.15 -13.25
N ALA A 222 -25.84 -15.98 -12.68
CA ALA A 222 -25.37 -14.71 -13.25
C ALA A 222 -23.83 -14.60 -13.25
N LEU A 223 -23.16 -15.07 -12.19
CA LEU A 223 -21.70 -15.19 -12.15
C LEU A 223 -21.18 -16.11 -13.25
N ALA A 224 -21.81 -17.28 -13.44
CA ALA A 224 -21.42 -18.23 -14.49
C ALA A 224 -21.67 -17.69 -15.91
N ALA A 225 -22.68 -16.85 -16.10
CA ALA A 225 -23.01 -16.26 -17.39
C ALA A 225 -22.15 -15.03 -17.74
N SER A 226 -21.58 -14.34 -16.74
CA SER A 226 -20.76 -13.15 -16.94
C SER A 226 -19.45 -13.46 -17.66
N GLU A 227 -19.22 -12.81 -18.79
CA GLU A 227 -17.99 -12.98 -19.56
C GLU A 227 -16.75 -12.66 -18.73
N GLY A 228 -16.73 -11.53 -18.03
CA GLY A 228 -15.60 -11.13 -17.19
C GLY A 228 -15.29 -12.14 -16.08
N VAL A 229 -16.33 -12.69 -15.43
CA VAL A 229 -16.13 -13.71 -14.38
C VAL A 229 -15.60 -15.02 -14.98
N ARG A 230 -16.07 -15.43 -16.17
CA ARG A 230 -15.52 -16.60 -16.86
C ARG A 230 -14.06 -16.41 -17.28
N LEU A 231 -13.69 -15.22 -17.77
CA LEU A 231 -12.31 -14.89 -18.09
C LEU A 231 -11.45 -15.01 -16.83
N PHE A 232 -11.86 -14.40 -15.72
CA PHE A 232 -11.16 -14.51 -14.45
C PHE A 232 -11.02 -15.96 -13.96
N ARG A 233 -12.08 -16.78 -14.04
CA ARG A 233 -12.02 -18.21 -13.64
C ARG A 233 -11.06 -19.04 -14.50
N ARG A 234 -10.89 -18.70 -15.79
CA ARG A 234 -9.85 -19.32 -16.62
C ARG A 234 -8.46 -18.90 -16.15
N ASP A 235 -8.31 -17.63 -15.78
CA ASP A 235 -7.03 -17.09 -15.30
C ASP A 235 -6.69 -17.66 -13.90
N VAL A 236 -7.68 -18.00 -13.08
CA VAL A 236 -7.54 -18.83 -11.86
C VAL A 236 -6.89 -20.18 -12.15
N GLU A 237 -7.33 -20.88 -13.19
CA GLU A 237 -6.74 -22.18 -13.57
C GLU A 237 -5.31 -22.01 -14.12
N HIS A 238 -5.07 -20.95 -14.89
CA HIS A 238 -3.79 -20.75 -15.57
C HIS A 238 -2.69 -20.17 -14.67
N TYR A 239 -3.06 -19.22 -13.81
CA TYR A 239 -2.15 -18.45 -12.96
C TYR A 239 -2.28 -18.76 -11.47
N GLN A 240 -3.17 -19.69 -11.09
CA GLN A 240 -3.42 -20.10 -9.70
C GLN A 240 -3.97 -18.96 -8.82
N LEU A 241 -4.71 -18.01 -9.40
CA LEU A 241 -5.46 -17.01 -8.64
C LEU A 241 -6.50 -17.71 -7.73
N GLY A 242 -6.95 -17.04 -6.68
CA GLY A 242 -8.02 -17.55 -5.83
C GLY A 242 -9.39 -17.12 -6.33
N TYR A 243 -10.32 -18.09 -6.44
CA TYR A 243 -11.74 -17.83 -6.62
C TYR A 243 -12.55 -18.78 -5.75
N ALA A 244 -13.41 -18.24 -4.89
CA ALA A 244 -14.31 -19.05 -4.08
C ALA A 244 -15.70 -18.43 -3.99
N GLU A 245 -16.70 -19.29 -3.95
CA GLU A 245 -18.10 -18.95 -3.74
C GLU A 245 -18.62 -19.69 -2.52
N LYS A 246 -19.29 -18.98 -1.62
CA LYS A 246 -19.88 -19.57 -0.42
C LYS A 246 -21.30 -19.04 -0.20
N VAL A 247 -22.27 -19.94 -0.28
CA VAL A 247 -23.66 -19.64 0.09
C VAL A 247 -23.80 -19.70 1.60
N SER A 248 -24.37 -18.65 2.19
CA SER A 248 -24.67 -18.58 3.62
C SER A 248 -25.68 -17.49 3.91
N THR A 249 -26.19 -17.44 5.13
CA THR A 249 -26.78 -16.20 5.66
C THR A 249 -25.66 -15.19 5.84
N VAL A 250 -25.81 -14.02 5.23
CA VAL A 250 -24.81 -12.96 5.21
C VAL A 250 -25.41 -11.66 5.72
N THR A 251 -24.54 -10.78 6.22
CA THR A 251 -24.90 -9.42 6.62
C THR A 251 -24.17 -8.44 5.72
N VAL A 252 -24.92 -7.51 5.13
CA VAL A 252 -24.41 -6.37 4.39
C VAL A 252 -24.60 -5.13 5.28
N PRO A 253 -23.52 -4.40 5.63
CA PRO A 253 -23.61 -3.26 6.54
C PRO A 253 -24.42 -2.10 5.94
N ALA A 254 -24.80 -1.17 6.82
CA ALA A 254 -25.29 0.14 6.39
C ALA A 254 -24.17 0.92 5.69
N PHE A 255 -24.53 1.80 4.78
CA PHE A 255 -23.60 2.82 4.29
C PHE A 255 -23.41 3.90 5.35
N GLU A 256 -22.16 4.16 5.75
CA GLU A 256 -21.83 5.10 6.83
C GLU A 256 -20.92 6.26 6.39
N ASP A 257 -20.54 6.29 5.10
CA ASP A 257 -19.70 7.36 4.58
C ASP A 257 -20.50 8.61 4.20
N SER A 258 -19.79 9.66 3.83
CA SER A 258 -20.35 10.92 3.35
C SER A 258 -21.18 10.71 2.09
N THR A 259 -22.42 11.18 2.16
CA THR A 259 -23.35 11.27 1.04
C THR A 259 -23.29 12.64 0.37
N ALA A 260 -22.22 13.41 0.59
CA ALA A 260 -22.13 14.83 0.26
C ALA A 260 -22.48 15.12 -1.21
N LEU A 261 -23.77 15.38 -1.42
CA LEU A 261 -24.33 15.97 -2.62
C LEU A 261 -24.35 17.47 -2.36
N GLN A 262 -23.51 18.21 -3.09
CA GLN A 262 -23.49 19.68 -2.99
C GLN A 262 -24.81 20.30 -3.46
N SER A 263 -25.52 19.61 -4.36
CA SER A 263 -26.87 19.98 -4.80
C SER A 263 -27.61 18.76 -5.33
N ALA A 264 -28.91 18.64 -5.05
CA ALA A 264 -29.81 17.71 -5.71
C ALA A 264 -31.17 18.38 -5.90
N LYS A 265 -31.82 18.14 -7.04
CA LYS A 265 -33.18 18.59 -7.30
C LYS A 265 -34.01 17.38 -7.71
N VAL A 266 -35.07 17.10 -6.93
CA VAL A 266 -36.04 16.08 -7.32
C VAL A 266 -36.72 16.55 -8.61
N PRO A 267 -36.68 15.76 -9.70
CA PRO A 267 -37.44 16.07 -10.90
C PRO A 267 -38.92 16.22 -10.54
N ARG A 268 -39.56 17.29 -11.03
CA ARG A 268 -41.01 17.48 -10.87
C ARG A 268 -41.78 16.59 -11.82
#